data_AF-A0A1I6JIB6-F1
#
_entry.id   AF-A0A1I6JIB6-F1
#
_cell.length_a   1.000
_cell.length_b   1.000
_cell.length_c   1.000
_cell.angle_alpha   90.00
_cell.angle_beta   90.00
_cell.angle_gamma   90.00
#
_symmetry.space_group_name_H-M   'P 1'
#
loop_
_entity.id
_entity.type
_entity.pdbx_description
1 polymer ?
#
loop_
_entity_poly.entity_id
_entity_poly.type
_entity_poly.pdbx_seq_one_letter_code
_entity_poly.pdbx_strand_id
1 'polypeptide(L)'
;MAGSKIKGQTRKTNERFFDEYKIFDEILCERFNVPEHGVTEYIKRMKEAVTEAREAIPEWDVTYQRLKNIKKRSDGLKSQELTFDDFQGKDEDVVWMNIFCEKMDANADPLSKYSTMSFTYKRRSKTLFQRIMEALNLG
;
A
#
# COMPACT_ATOMS: atom_id res chain seq x y z
N MET A 1 40.22 -6.50 -8.33
CA MET A 1 39.19 -7.55 -8.48
C MET A 1 37.97 -7.42 -7.56
N ALA A 2 37.97 -6.53 -6.54
CA ALA A 2 36.80 -6.32 -5.67
C ALA A 2 35.63 -5.57 -6.34
N GLY A 3 35.91 -4.64 -7.26
CA GLY A 3 34.89 -3.80 -7.89
C GLY A 3 33.89 -4.52 -8.80
N SER A 4 34.28 -5.60 -9.51
CA SER A 4 33.35 -6.33 -10.40
C SER A 4 32.36 -7.23 -9.65
N LYS A 5 32.73 -7.76 -8.47
CA LYS A 5 31.82 -8.57 -7.65
C LYS A 5 30.74 -7.72 -7.00
N ILE A 6 31.10 -6.51 -6.54
CA ILE A 6 30.16 -5.56 -5.91
C ILE A 6 29.13 -5.07 -6.93
N LYS A 7 29.57 -4.68 -8.14
CA LYS A 7 28.66 -4.28 -9.23
C LYS A 7 27.66 -5.38 -9.63
N GLY A 8 28.12 -6.63 -9.69
CA GLY A 8 27.25 -7.77 -10.01
C GLY A 8 26.19 -8.07 -8.95
N GLN A 9 26.50 -7.83 -7.66
CA GLN A 9 25.53 -8.03 -6.58
C GLN A 9 24.46 -6.94 -6.56
N THR A 10 24.86 -5.66 -6.71
CA THR A 10 23.93 -4.53 -6.79
C THR A 10 22.93 -4.72 -7.93
N ARG A 11 23.41 -5.12 -9.11
CA ARG A 11 22.56 -5.40 -10.27
C ARG A 11 21.49 -6.46 -9.98
N LYS A 12 21.86 -7.58 -9.35
CA LYS A 12 20.89 -8.65 -9.02
C LYS A 12 19.82 -8.18 -8.04
N THR A 13 20.20 -7.41 -7.01
CA THR A 13 19.24 -6.84 -6.05
C THR A 13 18.27 -5.87 -6.75
N ASN A 14 18.78 -5.11 -7.72
CA ASN A 14 18.00 -4.16 -8.50
C ASN A 14 16.99 -4.85 -9.42
N GLU A 15 17.41 -5.92 -10.11
CA GLU A 15 16.56 -6.75 -10.98
C GLU A 15 15.43 -7.35 -10.16
N ARG A 16 15.78 -8.01 -9.05
CA ARG A 16 14.81 -8.61 -8.14
C ARG A 16 13.79 -7.61 -7.61
N PHE A 17 14.24 -6.42 -7.19
CA PHE A 17 13.32 -5.38 -6.74
C PHE A 17 12.35 -4.95 -7.84
N PHE A 18 12.84 -4.74 -9.06
CA PHE A 18 12.02 -4.20 -10.14
C PHE A 18 11.00 -5.22 -10.65
N ASP A 19 11.41 -6.48 -10.77
CA ASP A 19 10.51 -7.57 -11.13
C ASP A 19 9.44 -7.77 -10.06
N GLU A 20 9.83 -7.75 -8.78
CA GLU A 20 8.87 -7.84 -7.68
C GLU A 20 7.92 -6.63 -7.66
N TYR A 21 8.42 -5.42 -7.91
CA TYR A 21 7.58 -4.22 -7.97
C TYR A 21 6.52 -4.32 -9.06
N LYS A 22 6.85 -4.89 -10.23
CA LYS A 22 5.86 -5.08 -11.32
C LYS A 22 4.75 -6.02 -10.88
N ILE A 23 5.11 -7.18 -10.33
CA ILE A 23 4.14 -8.15 -9.80
C ILE A 23 3.27 -7.47 -8.73
N PHE A 24 3.90 -6.72 -7.83
CA PHE A 24 3.19 -6.00 -6.78
C PHE A 24 2.20 -4.96 -7.33
N ASP A 25 2.60 -4.18 -8.34
CA ASP A 25 1.73 -3.19 -8.99
C ASP A 25 0.56 -3.88 -9.73
N GLU A 26 0.81 -5.00 -10.41
CA GLU A 26 -0.20 -5.80 -11.11
C GLU A 26 -1.26 -6.37 -10.15
N ILE A 27 -0.84 -6.97 -9.02
CA ILE A 27 -1.77 -7.46 -7.99
C ILE A 27 -2.68 -6.33 -7.48
N LEU A 28 -2.12 -5.13 -7.31
CA LEU A 28 -2.90 -3.97 -6.89
C LEU A 28 -3.83 -3.46 -7.99
N CYS A 29 -3.42 -3.52 -9.26
CA CYS A 29 -4.28 -3.21 -10.40
C CYS A 29 -5.50 -4.12 -10.43
N GLU A 30 -5.29 -5.43 -10.31
CA GLU A 30 -6.36 -6.43 -10.27
C GLU A 30 -7.29 -6.19 -9.09
N ARG A 31 -6.75 -5.98 -7.89
CA ARG A 31 -7.52 -5.74 -6.66
C ARG A 31 -8.42 -4.51 -6.76
N PHE A 32 -7.96 -3.47 -7.46
CA PHE A 32 -8.70 -2.22 -7.60
C PHE A 32 -9.45 -2.07 -8.91
N ASN A 33 -9.37 -3.07 -9.78
CA ASN A 33 -9.92 -3.05 -11.13
C ASN A 33 -9.51 -1.79 -11.90
N VAL A 34 -8.22 -1.47 -11.85
CA VAL A 34 -7.60 -0.37 -12.62
C VAL A 34 -6.63 -0.94 -13.65
N PRO A 35 -6.48 -0.31 -14.83
CA PRO A 35 -5.67 -0.86 -15.92
C PRO A 35 -4.16 -0.81 -15.63
N GLU A 36 -3.69 0.16 -14.86
CA GLU A 36 -2.29 0.36 -14.53
C GLU A 36 -2.13 1.16 -13.22
N HIS A 37 -0.91 1.15 -12.67
CA HIS A 37 -0.52 1.98 -11.53
C HIS A 37 -1.23 1.63 -10.21
N GLY A 38 -1.38 0.34 -9.92
CA GLY A 38 -2.02 -0.16 -8.71
C GLY A 38 -1.42 0.39 -7.41
N VAL A 39 -0.09 0.53 -7.32
CA VAL A 39 0.58 1.17 -6.17
C VAL A 39 0.15 2.63 -6.00
N THR A 40 0.01 3.36 -7.11
CA THR A 40 -0.45 4.75 -7.10
C THR A 40 -1.89 4.84 -6.61
N GLU A 41 -2.75 3.96 -7.08
CA GLU A 41 -4.15 3.89 -6.67
C GLU A 41 -4.27 3.55 -5.17
N TYR A 42 -3.44 2.62 -4.66
CA TYR A 42 -3.39 2.34 -3.22
C TYR A 42 -3.03 3.59 -2.40
N ILE A 43 -1.96 4.27 -2.78
CA ILE A 43 -1.48 5.51 -2.12
C ILE A 43 -2.58 6.58 -2.14
N LYS A 44 -3.26 6.75 -3.28
CA LYS A 44 -4.36 7.70 -3.44
C LYS A 44 -5.50 7.40 -2.45
N ARG A 45 -5.96 6.16 -2.38
CA ARG A 45 -7.01 5.74 -1.43
C ARG A 45 -6.60 5.95 0.03
N MET A 46 -5.33 5.68 0.38
CA MET A 46 -4.82 6.00 1.73
C MET A 46 -4.81 7.51 2.00
N LYS A 47 -4.52 8.34 1.00
CA LYS A 47 -4.55 9.80 1.16
C LYS A 47 -5.99 10.30 1.40
N GLU A 48 -6.97 9.72 0.72
CA GLU A 48 -8.39 10.08 0.86
C GLU A 48 -8.96 9.67 2.23
N ALA A 49 -8.54 8.53 2.78
CA ALA A 49 -9.00 8.03 4.08
C ALA A 49 -8.21 8.56 5.30
N VAL A 50 -7.20 9.41 5.08
CA VAL A 50 -6.15 9.73 6.07
C VAL A 50 -6.69 10.31 7.38
N THR A 51 -7.72 11.17 7.32
CA THR A 51 -8.22 11.92 8.48
C THR A 51 -8.79 10.99 9.55
N GLU A 52 -9.52 9.96 9.14
CA GLU A 52 -10.19 9.02 10.05
C GLU A 52 -9.29 7.83 10.41
N ALA A 53 -8.42 7.42 9.49
CA ALA A 53 -7.66 6.19 9.62
C ALA A 53 -6.42 6.31 10.53
N ARG A 54 -5.80 7.50 10.61
CA ARG A 54 -4.55 7.71 11.36
C ARG A 54 -4.65 7.39 12.85
N GLU A 55 -5.78 7.72 13.47
CA GLU A 55 -5.99 7.47 14.90
C GLU A 55 -6.32 5.99 15.19
N ALA A 56 -6.93 5.31 14.22
CA ALA A 56 -7.45 3.96 14.40
C ALA A 56 -6.51 2.85 13.90
N ILE A 57 -5.58 3.16 13.00
CA ILE A 57 -4.69 2.19 12.33
C ILE A 57 -3.24 2.62 12.56
N PRO A 58 -2.54 2.04 13.56
CA PRO A 58 -1.20 2.47 13.96
C PRO A 58 -0.15 2.43 12.84
N GLU A 59 -0.28 1.46 11.93
CA GLU A 59 0.66 1.28 10.82
C GLU A 59 0.37 2.18 9.59
N TRP A 60 -0.65 3.05 9.65
CA TRP A 60 -1.12 3.83 8.49
C TRP A 60 -0.01 4.68 7.88
N ASP A 61 0.60 5.56 8.67
CA ASP A 61 1.63 6.48 8.18
C ASP A 61 2.90 5.74 7.74
N VAL A 62 3.30 4.69 8.48
CA VAL A 62 4.46 3.87 8.14
C VAL A 62 4.26 3.17 6.80
N THR A 63 3.09 2.56 6.59
CA THR A 63 2.74 1.91 5.31
C THR A 63 2.70 2.93 4.18
N TYR A 64 2.04 4.05 4.39
CA TYR A 64 1.92 5.11 3.39
C TYR A 64 3.27 5.65 2.93
N GLN A 65 4.18 5.96 3.88
CA GLN A 65 5.52 6.42 3.52
C GLN A 65 6.34 5.33 2.82
N ARG A 66 6.21 4.07 3.24
CA ARG A 66 6.95 2.96 2.61
C ARG A 66 6.50 2.74 1.16
N LEU A 67 5.20 2.75 0.88
CA LEU A 67 4.67 2.66 -0.48
C LEU A 67 5.18 3.81 -1.35
N LYS A 68 5.18 5.05 -0.83
CA LYS A 68 5.74 6.21 -1.56
C LYS A 68 7.22 6.05 -1.88
N ASN A 69 8.01 5.52 -0.94
CA ASN A 69 9.44 5.29 -1.14
C ASN A 69 9.70 4.20 -2.20
N ILE A 70 8.94 3.11 -2.15
CA ILE A 70 8.99 2.02 -3.14
C ILE A 70 8.64 2.55 -4.53
N LYS A 71 7.52 3.28 -4.65
CA LYS A 71 7.09 3.91 -5.91
C LYS A 71 8.16 4.86 -6.46
N LYS A 72 8.64 5.81 -5.64
CA LYS A 72 9.67 6.78 -6.05
C LYS A 72 10.92 6.07 -6.56
N ARG A 73 11.31 4.97 -5.92
CA ARG A 73 12.47 4.18 -6.36
C ARG A 73 12.22 3.58 -7.74
N SER A 74 11.10 2.90 -7.94
CA SER A 74 10.71 2.36 -9.25
C SER A 74 10.65 3.44 -10.34
N ASP A 75 10.04 4.59 -10.04
CA ASP A 75 9.91 5.69 -11.00
C ASP A 75 11.26 6.24 -11.45
N GLY A 76 12.23 6.36 -10.55
CA GLY A 76 13.59 6.83 -10.88
C GLY A 76 14.32 5.94 -11.88
N LEU A 77 13.96 4.65 -11.96
CA LEU A 77 14.47 3.75 -13.00
C LEU A 77 13.72 3.94 -14.33
N LYS A 78 12.41 4.15 -14.27
CA LYS A 78 11.56 4.37 -15.45
C LYS A 78 11.84 5.71 -16.13
N SER A 79 12.16 6.75 -15.38
CA SER A 79 12.48 8.10 -15.88
C SER A 79 13.86 8.21 -16.52
N GLN A 80 14.68 7.15 -16.51
CA GLN A 80 16.11 7.16 -16.89
C GLN A 80 16.97 8.16 -16.09
N GLU A 81 16.43 8.74 -15.02
CA GLU A 81 17.16 9.63 -14.11
C GLU A 81 18.24 8.87 -13.32
N LEU A 82 18.07 7.55 -13.18
CA LEU A 82 19.04 6.65 -12.58
C LEU A 82 19.47 5.60 -13.59
N THR A 83 20.78 5.35 -13.66
CA THR A 83 21.25 4.13 -14.31
C THR A 83 20.88 2.93 -13.43
N PHE A 84 20.75 1.76 -14.05
CA PHE A 84 20.49 0.52 -13.32
C PHE A 84 21.60 0.19 -12.29
N ASP A 85 22.81 0.71 -12.49
CA ASP A 85 23.94 0.57 -11.58
C ASP A 85 23.87 1.54 -10.38
N ASP A 86 23.18 2.69 -10.53
CA ASP A 86 22.93 3.68 -9.48
C ASP A 86 21.61 3.43 -8.72
N PHE A 87 20.77 2.55 -9.25
CA PHE A 87 19.56 2.09 -8.58
C PHE A 87 19.92 1.36 -7.29
N GLN A 88 19.24 1.70 -6.19
CA GLN A 88 19.48 1.08 -4.88
C GLN A 88 18.25 0.28 -4.45
N GLY A 89 17.97 -0.81 -5.18
CA GLY A 89 16.98 -1.79 -4.78
C GLY A 89 17.25 -2.28 -3.35
N LYS A 90 16.20 -2.55 -2.59
CA LYS A 90 16.32 -3.08 -1.22
C LYS A 90 15.63 -4.42 -1.15
N ASP A 91 16.36 -5.47 -0.79
CA ASP A 91 15.79 -6.78 -0.50
C ASP A 91 14.72 -6.70 0.60
N GLU A 92 14.89 -5.79 1.56
CA GLU A 92 13.88 -5.49 2.58
C GLU A 92 12.55 -5.02 1.99
N ASP A 93 12.58 -4.27 0.88
CA ASP A 93 11.36 -3.80 0.21
C ASP A 93 10.72 -4.93 -0.61
N VAL A 94 11.52 -5.83 -1.20
CA VAL A 94 11.03 -7.07 -1.86
C VAL A 94 10.28 -7.95 -0.86
N VAL A 95 10.89 -8.22 0.29
CA VAL A 95 10.25 -9.00 1.36
C VAL A 95 9.00 -8.30 1.87
N TRP A 96 9.05 -6.98 2.01
CA TRP A 96 7.89 -6.23 2.48
C TRP A 96 6.73 -6.25 1.48
N MET A 97 6.97 -6.15 0.17
CA MET A 97 5.92 -6.25 -0.86
C MET A 97 5.22 -7.62 -0.82
N ASN A 98 5.98 -8.70 -0.64
CA ASN A 98 5.43 -10.04 -0.47
C ASN A 98 4.54 -10.15 0.78
N ILE A 99 5.05 -9.76 1.95
CA ILE A 99 4.28 -9.74 3.21
C ILE A 99 3.05 -8.85 3.08
N PHE A 100 3.15 -7.75 2.34
CA PHE A 100 2.04 -6.85 2.12
C PHE A 100 0.94 -7.52 1.29
N CYS A 101 1.28 -8.27 0.24
CA CYS A 101 0.31 -9.05 -0.52
C CYS A 101 -0.40 -10.09 0.35
N GLU A 102 0.34 -10.83 1.18
CA GLU A 102 -0.25 -11.77 2.14
C GLU A 102 -1.23 -11.07 3.10
N LYS A 103 -0.89 -9.86 3.58
CA LYS A 103 -1.79 -9.06 4.41
C LYS A 103 -3.05 -8.65 3.65
N MET A 104 -2.93 -8.30 2.38
CA MET A 104 -4.10 -7.95 1.56
C MET A 104 -5.03 -9.15 1.34
N ASP A 105 -4.48 -10.35 1.14
CA ASP A 105 -5.27 -11.57 1.00
C ASP A 105 -5.98 -11.94 2.30
N ALA A 106 -5.33 -11.67 3.44
CA ALA A 106 -5.93 -11.79 4.76
C ALA A 106 -6.90 -10.64 5.13
N ASN A 107 -7.13 -9.66 4.24
CA ASN A 107 -7.87 -8.42 4.52
C ASN A 107 -7.36 -7.67 5.76
N ALA A 108 -6.06 -7.80 6.04
CA ALA A 108 -5.35 -7.20 7.18
C ALA A 108 -4.51 -5.98 6.78
N ASP A 109 -4.53 -5.58 5.51
CA ASP A 109 -3.92 -4.34 5.04
C ASP A 109 -4.66 -3.10 5.59
N PRO A 110 -4.01 -1.93 5.60
CA PRO A 110 -4.62 -0.70 6.13
C PRO A 110 -5.96 -0.32 5.49
N LEU A 111 -6.13 -0.45 4.16
CA LEU A 111 -7.38 -0.06 3.50
C LEU A 111 -8.52 -1.04 3.84
N SER A 112 -8.24 -2.34 3.95
CA SER A 112 -9.21 -3.34 4.41
C SER A 112 -9.63 -3.13 5.86
N LYS A 113 -8.67 -2.81 6.75
CA LYS A 113 -8.95 -2.43 8.14
C LYS A 113 -9.83 -1.18 8.21
N TYR A 114 -9.50 -0.15 7.44
CA TYR A 114 -10.29 1.08 7.37
C TYR A 114 -11.71 0.84 6.84
N SER A 115 -11.86 0.06 5.77
CA SER A 115 -13.16 -0.32 5.22
C SER A 115 -14.05 -0.98 6.29
N THR A 116 -13.49 -1.93 7.04
CA THR A 116 -14.19 -2.64 8.12
C THR A 116 -14.63 -1.70 9.26
N MET A 117 -13.76 -0.78 9.65
CA MET A 117 -14.06 0.22 10.69
C MET A 117 -15.15 1.19 10.23
N SER A 118 -15.05 1.74 9.02
CA SER A 118 -16.04 2.66 8.47
C SER A 118 -17.43 2.00 8.35
N PHE A 119 -17.47 0.73 7.95
CA PHE A 119 -18.69 -0.06 7.90
C PHE A 119 -19.29 -0.27 9.29
N THR A 120 -18.46 -0.61 10.27
CA THR A 120 -18.89 -0.81 11.68
C THR A 120 -19.43 0.48 12.28
N TYR A 121 -18.77 1.62 12.05
CA TYR A 121 -19.24 2.93 12.50
C TYR A 121 -20.60 3.29 11.88
N LYS A 122 -20.74 3.16 10.55
CA LYS A 122 -22.01 3.40 9.85
C LYS A 122 -23.14 2.49 10.37
N ARG A 123 -22.85 1.22 10.65
CA ARG A 123 -23.83 0.28 11.23
C ARG A 123 -24.27 0.72 12.63
N ARG A 124 -23.32 1.06 13.52
CA ARG A 124 -23.63 1.53 14.89
C ARG A 124 -24.43 2.84 14.89
N SER A 125 -24.08 3.80 14.03
CA SER A 125 -24.81 5.06 13.90
C SER A 125 -26.26 4.83 13.44
N LYS A 126 -26.48 3.99 12.41
CA LYS A 126 -27.84 3.63 11.96
C LYS A 126 -28.67 3.03 13.09
N THR A 127 -28.11 2.09 13.85
CA THR A 127 -28.80 1.48 15.00
C THR A 127 -29.11 2.50 16.09
N LEU A 128 -28.20 3.44 16.37
CA LEU A 128 -28.43 4.50 17.35
C LEU A 128 -29.55 5.45 16.89
N PHE A 129 -29.51 5.90 15.64
CA PHE A 129 -30.55 6.75 15.05
C PHE A 129 -31.92 6.05 15.03
N GLN A 130 -31.99 4.77 14.68
CA GLN A 130 -33.24 4.00 14.71
C GLN A 130 -33.84 3.97 16.12
N ARG A 131 -33.02 3.66 17.14
CA ARG A 131 -33.47 3.66 18.54
C ARG A 131 -33.93 5.03 19.02
N ILE A 132 -33.27 6.11 18.59
CA ILE A 132 -33.67 7.48 18.91
C ILE A 132 -35.00 7.83 18.23
N MET A 133 -35.16 7.50 16.94
CA MET A 133 -36.41 7.74 16.21
C MET A 133 -37.58 6.95 16.80
N GLU A 134 -37.39 5.69 17.19
CA GLU A 134 -38.40 4.89 17.87
C GLU A 134 -38.80 5.50 19.22
N ALA A 135 -37.84 6.03 19.99
CA ALA A 135 -38.11 6.70 21.25
C ALA A 135 -38.84 8.04 21.07
N LEU A 136 -38.62 8.75 19.96
CA LEU A 136 -39.27 10.03 19.65
C LEU A 136 -40.66 9.87 19.01
N ASN A 137 -40.96 8.73 18.38
CA ASN A 137 -42.27 8.43 17.78
C ASN A 137 -43.27 7.76 18.75
N LEU A 138 -42.95 7.68 20.04
CA LEU A 138 -43.80 7.15 21.12
C LEU A 138 -44.35 8.26 22.05
N GLY A 139 -44.56 9.46 21.52
CA GLY A 139 -45.22 10.59 22.21
C GLY A 139 -46.58 10.89 21.61
#